data_AF-A0A9D0BW00-F1
#
_entry.id   AF-A0A9D0BW00-F1
#
_cell.length_a   1.000
_cell.length_b   1.000
_cell.length_c   1.000
_cell.angle_alpha   90.00
_cell.angle_beta   90.00
_cell.angle_gamma   90.00
#
_symmetry.space_group_name_H-M   'P 1'
#
loop_
_entity.id
_entity.type
_entity.pdbx_description
1 polymer ?
#
loop_
_entity_poly.entity_id
_entity_poly.type
_entity_poly.pdbx_seq_one_letter_code
_entity_poly.pdbx_strand_id
1 'polypeptide(L)' 'MKMKCLYCNGELNVTQSVFHADRKGIHLTIDRLKGYKCEKCGEILVATPEMNLIQKTLSELEEAIEKQVA' A
#
# COMPACT_ATOMS: atom_id res chain seq x y z
N MET A 1 19.79 12.33 4.68
CA MET A 1 19.76 10.90 5.08
C MET A 1 19.02 10.11 4.01
N LYS A 2 19.59 9.02 3.49
CA LYS A 2 18.89 8.12 2.56
C LYS A 2 18.17 7.05 3.38
N MET A 3 16.88 6.81 3.10
CA MET A 3 16.15 5.70 3.74
C MET A 3 16.74 4.36 3.28
N LYS A 4 16.77 3.38 4.18
CA LYS A 4 17.33 2.05 3.94
C LYS A 4 16.23 1.01 3.92
N CYS A 5 16.34 0.05 3.00
CA CYS A 5 15.45 -1.09 2.93
C CYS A 5 15.58 -1.92 4.22
N LEU A 6 14.43 -2.24 4.82
CA LEU A 6 14.35 -3.03 6.05
C LEU A 6 14.85 -4.48 5.89
N TYR A 7 14.86 -5.00 4.65
CA TYR A 7 15.17 -6.40 4.35
C TYR A 7 16.60 -6.63 3.86
N CYS A 8 17.14 -5.72 3.04
CA CYS A 8 18.45 -5.93 2.40
C CYS A 8 19.47 -4.79 2.65
N ASN A 9 19.08 -3.77 3.42
CA ASN A 9 19.86 -2.56 3.70
C ASN A 9 20.27 -1.75 2.45
N GLY A 10 19.62 -2.01 1.30
CA GLY A 10 19.77 -1.25 0.06
C GLY A 10 19.20 0.16 0.17
N GLU A 11 19.56 1.03 -0.78
CA GLU A 11 18.98 2.37 -0.87
C GLU A 11 17.54 2.31 -1.40
N LEU A 12 16.69 3.17 -0.83
CA LEU A 12 15.29 3.33 -1.21
C LEU A 12 15.12 4.63 -1.98
N ASN A 13 14.44 4.55 -3.13
CA ASN A 13 14.08 5.71 -3.94
C ASN A 13 12.57 5.90 -3.99
N VAL A 14 12.14 7.17 -3.95
CA VAL A 14 10.73 7.54 -4.07
C VAL A 14 10.20 7.02 -5.41
N THR A 15 9.05 6.38 -5.36
CA THR A 15 8.37 5.85 -6.53
C THR A 15 6.87 6.12 -6.41
N GLN A 16 6.19 6.05 -7.54
CA GLN A 16 4.74 5.95 -7.60
C GLN A 16 4.42 4.56 -8.12
N SER A 17 3.75 3.77 -7.29
CA SER A 17 3.36 2.40 -7.64
C SER A 17 1.84 2.29 -7.67
N VAL A 18 1.36 1.26 -8.36
CA VAL A 18 -0.01 0.79 -8.19
C VAL A 18 -0.06 -0.02 -6.90
N PHE A 19 -1.07 0.24 -6.07
CA PHE A 19 -1.45 -0.64 -4.98
C PHE A 19 -2.71 -1.39 -5.38
N HIS A 20 -2.72 -2.69 -5.12
CA HIS A 20 -3.82 -3.58 -5.45
C HIS A 20 -4.13 -4.47 -4.25
N ALA A 21 -5.40 -4.58 -3.90
CA ALA A 21 -5.88 -5.44 -2.84
C ALA A 21 -7.23 -6.06 -3.21
N ASP A 22 -7.31 -7.38 -3.06
CA ASP A 22 -8.55 -8.15 -3.20
C ASP A 22 -8.98 -8.68 -1.84
N ARG A 23 -10.09 -8.18 -1.30
CA ARG A 23 -10.57 -8.54 0.05
C ARG A 23 -12.08 -8.49 0.13
N LYS A 24 -12.71 -9.52 0.73
CA LYS A 24 -14.17 -9.58 1.00
C LYS A 24 -15.07 -9.20 -0.21
N GLY A 25 -14.69 -9.64 -1.41
CA GLY A 25 -15.42 -9.32 -2.65
C GLY A 25 -15.16 -7.91 -3.21
N ILE A 26 -14.21 -7.17 -2.63
CA ILE A 26 -13.74 -5.86 -3.10
C ILE A 26 -12.44 -6.05 -3.86
N HIS A 27 -12.39 -5.46 -5.06
CA HIS A 27 -11.16 -5.23 -5.81
C HIS A 27 -10.79 -3.74 -5.70
N LEU A 28 -9.80 -3.41 -4.88
CA LEU A 28 -9.32 -2.04 -4.74
C LEU A 28 -8.01 -1.85 -5.50
N THR A 29 -8.00 -0.89 -6.41
CA THR A 29 -6.79 -0.42 -7.08
C THR A 29 -6.59 1.06 -6.80
N ILE A 30 -5.42 1.42 -6.29
CA ILE A 30 -5.03 2.81 -6.05
C ILE A 30 -3.85 3.13 -6.96
N ASP A 31 -4.12 4.00 -7.93
CA ASP A 31 -3.10 4.48 -8.84
C ASP A 31 -2.19 5.52 -8.18
N ARG A 32 -0.91 5.51 -8.58
CA ARG A 32 0.10 6.49 -8.17
C ARG A 32 0.26 6.62 -6.64
N LEU A 33 0.14 5.49 -5.93
CA LEU A 33 0.46 5.46 -4.51
C LEU A 33 1.94 5.77 -4.31
N LYS A 34 2.22 6.76 -3.47
CA LYS A 34 3.60 7.11 -3.13
C LYS A 34 4.21 6.01 -2.27
N GLY A 35 5.36 5.51 -2.71
CA GLY A 35 6.12 4.50 -2.00
C GLY A 35 7.62 4.68 -2.20
N TYR A 36 8.37 3.71 -1.71
CA TYR A 36 9.82 3.69 -1.77
C TYR A 36 10.26 2.34 -2.32
N LYS A 37 10.86 2.32 -3.51
CA LYS A 37 11.38 1.10 -4.12
C LYS A 37 12.84 0.93 -3.78
N CYS A 38 13.22 -0.26 -3.32
CA CYS A 38 14.62 -0.61 -3.12
C CYS A 38 15.25 -0.91 -4.47
N GLU A 39 16.36 -0.22 -4.78
CA GLU A 39 17.08 -0.45 -6.04
C GLU A 39 17.78 -1.81 -6.10
N LYS A 40 18.06 -2.40 -4.93
CA LYS A 40 18.80 -3.67 -4.83
C LYS A 40 17.90 -4.89 -4.93
N CYS A 41 16.82 -4.94 -4.14
CA CYS A 41 15.96 -6.13 -4.07
C CYS A 41 14.57 -5.92 -4.68
N GLY A 42 14.23 -4.70 -5.12
CA GLY A 42 12.93 -4.40 -5.73
C GLY A 42 11.78 -4.19 -4.75
N GLU A 43 12.01 -4.36 -3.44
CA GLU A 43 11.00 -4.21 -2.39
C GLU A 43 10.35 -2.82 -2.42
N ILE A 44 9.03 -2.76 -2.22
CA ILE A 44 8.29 -1.49 -2.14
C ILE A 44 7.81 -1.28 -0.71
N LEU A 45 8.30 -0.21 -0.09
CA LEU A 45 7.82 0.22 1.22
C LEU A 45 6.86 1.40 1.06
N VAL A 46 5.76 1.38 1.82
CA VAL A 46 4.79 2.46 1.89
C VAL A 46 4.90 3.10 3.27
N ALA A 47 4.90 4.42 3.35
CA ALA A 47 5.00 5.10 4.63
C ALA A 47 3.69 4.96 5.44
N THR A 48 3.81 5.10 6.76
CA THR A 48 2.70 4.90 7.69
C THR A 48 1.47 5.76 7.38
N PRO A 49 1.57 7.06 7.02
CA PRO A 49 0.39 7.87 6.69
C PRO A 49 -0.38 7.32 5.50
N GLU A 50 0.31 6.92 4.43
CA GLU A 50 -0.28 6.31 3.24
C GLU A 50 -0.90 4.94 3.57
N MET A 51 -0.23 4.12 4.39
CA MET A 51 -0.76 2.83 4.81
C MET A 51 -2.03 2.98 5.67
N ASN A 52 -2.07 3.96 6.58
CA ASN A 52 -3.24 4.23 7.41
C ASN A 52 -4.44 4.65 6.56
N LEU A 53 -4.23 5.45 5.52
CA LEU A 53 -5.28 5.82 4.58
C LEU A 53 -5.84 4.59 3.86
N ILE A 54 -4.96 3.73 3.33
CA ILE A 54 -5.35 2.49 2.64
C ILE A 54 -6.18 1.59 3.56
N GLN A 55 -5.70 1.35 4.78
CA GLN A 55 -6.38 0.50 5.75
C GLN A 55 -7.75 1.04 6.13
N LYS A 56 -7.85 2.36 6.37
CA LYS A 56 -9.13 3.02 6.66
C LYS A 56 -10.12 2.85 5.49
N THR A 57 -9.67 3.12 4.27
CA THR A 57 -10.51 3.00 3.06
C THR A 57 -11.02 1.56 2.88
N LEU A 58 -10.14 0.56 3.05
CA LEU A 58 -10.55 -0.84 2.96
C LEU A 58 -11.60 -1.18 4.02
N SER A 59 -11.38 -0.82 5.28
CA SER A 59 -12.35 -1.10 6.35
C SER A 59 -13.71 -0.47 6.10
N GLU A 60 -13.75 0.80 5.65
CA GLU A 60 -15.01 1.49 5.35
C GLU A 60 -15.78 0.83 4.19
N LEU A 61 -15.08 0.38 3.15
CA LEU A 61 -15.69 -0.34 2.03
C LEU A 61 -16.18 -1.73 2.44
N GLU A 62 -15.37 -2.46 3.22
CA GLU A 62 -15.73 -3.78 3.76
C GLU A 62 -17.02 -3.68 4.60
N GLU A 63 -17.09 -2.73 5.54
CA GLU A 63 -18.30 -2.51 6.36
C GLU A 63 -19.52 -2.12 5.53
N ALA A 64 -19.34 -1.32 4.47
CA ALA A 64 -20.46 -0.90 3.61
C ALA A 64 -21.04 -2.08 2.83
N ILE A 65 -20.20 -2.96 2.32
CA ILE A 65 -20.63 -4.15 1.56
C ILE A 65 -21.22 -5.21 2.48
N GLU A 66 -20.64 -5.45 3.65
CA GLU A 66 -21.21 -6.39 4.63
C GLU A 66 -22.65 -5.99 5.02
N LYS A 67 -22.94 -4.70 5.16
CA LYS A 67 -24.30 -4.19 5.45
C LYS A 67 -25.29 -4.37 4.29
N GLN A 68 -24.81 -4.55 3.06
CA GLN A 68 -25.64 -4.67 1.85
C GLN A 68 -25.92 -6.13 1.47
N VAL A 69 -25.08 -7.06 1.92
CA VAL A 69 -25.18 -8.50 1.61
C VAL A 69 -25.77 -9.29 2.79
N ALA A 70 -25.96 -8.65 3.96
CA ALA A 70 -26.59 -9.22 5.16
C ALA A 70 -28.13 -9.15 5.14
#